data_AF-A0AA41Y956-F1
#
_entry.id   AF-A0AA41Y956-F1
#
_cell.length_a   1.000
_cell.length_b   1.000
_cell.length_c   1.000
_cell.angle_alpha   90.00
_cell.angle_beta   90.00
_cell.angle_gamma   90.00
#
_symmetry.space_group_name_H-M   'P 1'
#
loop_
_entity.id
_entity.type
_entity.pdbx_description
1 polymer ?
#
loop_
_entity_poly.entity_id
_entity_poly.type
_entity_poly.pdbx_seq_one_letter_code
_entity_poly.pdbx_strand_id
1 'polypeptide(L)'
;MKTNVSIANNSACNFQKEPIVDASRKRHLLYRIAKKIPNKLFTLQGRIKYRAVQWDNRTASDKPVTKSLNLRPGEWVKVRSLTEIALTLDKNGKYRGLYFMPEMEQFCGGKYKVFKKAEKIKMESTGELRKLKSPSYFLEGVYCTGEFQGGCDRSCFHFWREEWLEGAIEQT
;
A
#
# COMPACT_ATOMS: atom_id res chain seq x y z
N MET A 1 -8.09 -5.69 -48.54
CA MET A 1 -7.54 -4.93 -47.39
C MET A 1 -7.80 -5.73 -46.13
N LYS A 2 -6.76 -6.02 -45.36
CA LYS A 2 -6.82 -6.83 -44.13
C LYS A 2 -7.25 -5.95 -42.97
N THR A 3 -8.26 -6.39 -42.22
CA THR A 3 -8.39 -6.12 -40.78
C THR A 3 -9.06 -7.33 -40.12
N ASN A 4 -8.26 -8.38 -39.94
CA ASN A 4 -8.58 -9.43 -38.97
C ASN A 4 -8.17 -8.92 -37.60
N VAL A 5 -9.14 -8.52 -36.78
CA VAL A 5 -9.03 -8.56 -35.33
C VAL A 5 -10.29 -9.26 -34.81
N SER A 6 -10.29 -10.59 -34.90
CA SER A 6 -11.26 -11.40 -34.16
C SER A 6 -10.80 -11.43 -32.70
N ILE A 7 -11.48 -10.61 -31.90
CA ILE A 7 -11.34 -10.42 -30.46
C ILE A 7 -11.27 -11.79 -29.77
N ALA A 8 -10.15 -12.06 -29.11
CA ALA A 8 -10.00 -13.20 -28.24
C ALA A 8 -11.03 -13.12 -27.10
N ASN A 9 -11.72 -14.24 -26.86
CA ASN A 9 -12.70 -14.44 -25.79
C ASN A 9 -12.17 -13.96 -24.44
N ASN A 10 -12.61 -12.77 -24.00
CA ASN A 10 -12.25 -12.20 -22.71
C ASN A 10 -13.39 -12.40 -21.70
N SER A 11 -13.75 -13.67 -21.47
CA SER A 11 -14.84 -14.11 -20.59
C SER A 11 -14.61 -13.80 -19.10
N ALA A 12 -13.45 -13.23 -18.74
CA ALA A 12 -13.09 -12.85 -17.38
C ALA A 12 -13.57 -11.44 -17.00
N CYS A 13 -13.93 -10.59 -17.96
CA CYS A 13 -14.23 -9.18 -17.73
C CYS A 13 -15.74 -8.93 -17.59
N ASN A 14 -16.27 -8.98 -16.36
CA ASN A 14 -17.69 -8.74 -16.03
C ASN A 14 -18.15 -7.26 -16.16
N PHE A 15 -17.42 -6.39 -16.87
CA PHE A 15 -17.79 -4.96 -17.01
C PHE A 15 -19.04 -4.69 -17.85
N GLN A 16 -19.56 -5.71 -18.56
CA GLN A 16 -20.79 -5.60 -19.35
C GLN A 16 -22.06 -5.95 -18.56
N LYS A 17 -21.94 -6.44 -17.32
CA LYS A 17 -23.09 -6.66 -16.44
C LYS A 17 -23.30 -5.43 -15.58
N GLU A 18 -24.56 -5.09 -15.35
CA GLU A 18 -24.88 -4.07 -14.34
C GLU A 18 -24.21 -4.45 -13.01
N PRO A 19 -23.59 -3.49 -12.31
CA PRO A 19 -22.94 -3.76 -11.04
C PRO A 19 -23.98 -4.34 -10.08
N ILE A 20 -23.63 -5.46 -9.44
CA ILE A 20 -24.47 -6.07 -8.42
C ILE A 20 -24.70 -5.00 -7.36
N VAL A 21 -25.97 -4.66 -7.09
CA VAL A 21 -26.35 -3.72 -6.02
C VAL A 21 -25.69 -4.22 -4.74
N ASP A 22 -24.82 -3.38 -4.16
CA ASP A 22 -23.84 -3.73 -3.12
C ASP A 22 -24.20 -5.03 -2.37
N ALA A 23 -23.61 -6.14 -2.80
CA ALA A 23 -23.87 -7.47 -2.24
C ALA A 23 -23.36 -7.60 -0.80
N SER A 24 -22.70 -6.56 -0.27
CA SER A 24 -22.26 -6.49 1.10
C SER A 24 -23.45 -6.37 2.04
N ARG A 25 -24.00 -7.50 2.52
CA ARG A 25 -24.88 -7.48 3.69
C ARG A 25 -24.17 -6.71 4.81
N LYS A 26 -24.85 -5.74 5.45
CA LYS A 26 -24.32 -5.04 6.62
C LYS A 26 -23.83 -6.08 7.62
N ARG A 27 -22.52 -6.09 7.88
CA ARG A 27 -21.90 -7.04 8.81
C ARG A 27 -22.62 -6.98 10.16
N HIS A 28 -22.96 -8.15 10.70
CA HIS A 28 -23.69 -8.27 11.96
C HIS A 28 -23.03 -7.45 13.08
N LEU A 29 -23.82 -6.87 13.99
CA LEU A 29 -23.33 -5.98 15.04
C LEU A 29 -22.21 -6.64 15.87
N LEU A 30 -22.37 -7.92 16.19
CA LEU A 30 -21.35 -8.70 16.92
C LEU A 30 -20.04 -8.77 16.15
N TYR A 31 -20.07 -8.95 14.82
CA TYR A 31 -18.86 -8.93 13.99
C TYR A 31 -18.21 -7.54 13.97
N ARG A 32 -19.01 -6.47 13.93
CA ARG A 32 -18.51 -5.08 13.97
C ARG A 32 -17.83 -4.77 15.31
N ILE A 33 -18.38 -5.28 16.42
CA ILE A 33 -17.79 -5.12 17.75
C ILE A 33 -16.56 -6.02 17.89
N ALA A 34 -16.68 -7.30 17.55
CA ALA A 34 -15.61 -8.28 17.62
C ALA A 34 -14.40 -7.90 16.77
N LYS A 35 -14.58 -7.26 15.60
CA LYS A 35 -13.47 -6.76 14.77
C LYS A 35 -12.84 -5.45 15.24
N LYS A 36 -13.47 -4.68 16.15
CA LYS A 36 -12.82 -3.47 16.72
C LYS A 36 -11.59 -3.83 17.55
N ILE A 37 -11.65 -4.95 18.28
CA ILE A 37 -10.57 -5.44 19.15
C ILE A 37 -9.33 -5.83 18.33
N PRO A 38 -9.38 -6.73 17.34
CA PRO A 38 -8.23 -7.07 16.51
C PRO A 38 -7.73 -5.87 15.71
N ASN A 39 -8.59 -4.93 15.24
CA ASN A 39 -8.10 -3.71 14.58
C ASN A 39 -7.34 -2.79 15.55
N LYS A 40 -7.78 -2.66 16.81
CA LYS A 40 -7.04 -1.91 17.84
C LYS A 40 -5.75 -2.63 18.23
N LEU A 41 -5.81 -3.94 18.45
CA LEU A 41 -4.68 -4.78 18.80
C LEU A 41 -3.64 -4.79 17.68
N PHE A 42 -4.07 -4.82 16.42
CA PHE A 42 -3.28 -4.66 15.21
C PHE A 42 -2.49 -3.34 15.21
N THR A 43 -3.19 -2.22 15.47
CA THR A 43 -2.48 -0.93 15.58
C THR A 43 -1.52 -0.91 16.76
N LEU A 44 -1.78 -1.67 17.83
CA LEU A 44 -0.93 -1.72 19.02
C LEU A 44 0.29 -2.64 18.83
N GLN A 45 0.12 -3.81 18.22
CA GLN A 45 1.19 -4.77 17.92
C GLN A 45 2.19 -4.17 16.95
N GLY A 46 1.73 -3.51 15.88
CA GLY A 46 2.61 -2.75 14.99
C GLY A 46 3.37 -1.66 15.76
N ARG A 47 2.69 -0.90 16.64
CA ARG A 47 3.35 0.12 17.47
C ARG A 47 4.40 -0.46 18.41
N ILE A 48 4.13 -1.58 19.06
CA ILE A 48 5.07 -2.22 19.98
C ILE A 48 6.27 -2.77 19.20
N LYS A 49 6.02 -3.50 18.10
CA LYS A 49 7.07 -4.07 17.24
C LYS A 49 7.97 -2.99 16.66
N TYR A 50 7.40 -1.94 16.04
CA TYR A 50 8.21 -0.86 15.46
C TYR A 50 8.94 -0.05 16.53
N ARG A 51 8.35 0.13 17.73
CA ARG A 51 9.05 0.77 18.85
C ARG A 51 10.21 -0.08 19.38
N ALA A 52 10.07 -1.40 19.42
CA ALA A 52 11.17 -2.29 19.79
C ALA A 52 12.32 -2.16 18.78
N VAL A 53 12.02 -2.23 17.48
CA VAL A 53 13.01 -2.02 16.41
C VAL A 53 13.69 -0.65 16.53
N GLN A 54 12.94 0.42 16.81
CA GLN A 54 13.51 1.75 17.05
C GLN A 54 14.38 1.82 18.31
N TRP A 55 14.03 1.08 19.37
CA TRP A 55 14.79 1.03 20.62
C TRP A 55 16.14 0.36 20.43
N ASP A 56 16.17 -0.77 19.71
CA ASP A 56 17.38 -1.56 19.46
C ASP A 56 18.36 -0.85 18.52
N ASN A 57 17.87 0.03 17.63
CA ASN A 57 18.68 0.73 16.63
C ASN A 57 19.02 2.20 16.98
N ARG A 58 18.96 2.58 18.27
CA ARG A 58 19.14 3.97 18.73
C ARG A 58 20.47 4.63 18.36
N THR A 59 21.54 3.85 18.19
CA THR A 59 22.88 4.36 17.86
C THR A 59 23.06 4.67 16.37
N ALA A 60 22.16 4.20 15.49
CA ALA A 60 22.22 4.44 14.04
C ALA A 60 21.41 5.68 13.59
N SER A 61 21.26 6.68 14.47
CA SER A 61 20.44 7.87 14.23
C SER A 61 21.13 8.92 13.35
N ASP A 62 21.52 8.53 12.14
CA ASP A 62 21.45 9.46 11.02
C ASP A 62 20.13 9.17 10.32
N LYS A 63 19.12 10.04 10.50
CA LYS A 63 17.92 9.99 9.67
C LYS A 63 18.41 9.97 8.22
N PRO A 64 18.10 8.94 7.41
CA PRO A 64 18.49 8.99 6.01
C PRO A 64 17.77 10.19 5.40
N VAL A 65 18.53 11.26 5.15
CA VAL A 65 18.08 12.42 4.41
C VAL A 65 17.91 11.94 2.98
N THR A 66 16.74 11.37 2.68
CA THR A 66 16.42 10.95 1.33
C THR A 66 16.24 12.18 0.48
N LYS A 67 17.27 12.44 -0.34
CA LYS A 67 17.15 13.23 -1.56
C LYS A 67 15.90 12.78 -2.32
N SER A 68 15.09 13.74 -2.79
CA SER A 68 13.95 13.41 -3.65
C SER A 68 14.45 12.65 -4.88
N LEU A 69 14.00 11.41 -5.02
CA LEU A 69 14.30 10.51 -6.13
C LEU A 69 13.48 10.87 -7.38
N ASN A 70 12.34 11.55 -7.24
CA ASN A 70 11.46 11.94 -8.34
C ASN A 70 11.15 10.77 -9.30
N LEU A 71 10.85 9.61 -8.71
CA LEU A 71 10.62 8.36 -9.42
C LEU A 71 9.53 8.49 -10.49
N ARG A 72 9.77 7.84 -11.63
CA ARG A 72 8.84 7.82 -12.76
C ARG A 72 8.18 6.45 -12.90
N PRO A 73 6.93 6.39 -13.38
CA PRO A 73 6.33 5.13 -13.81
C PRO A 73 7.25 4.41 -14.80
N GLY A 74 7.44 3.12 -14.58
CA GLY A 74 8.33 2.28 -15.39
C GLY A 74 9.70 2.00 -14.76
N GLU A 75 10.14 2.79 -13.79
CA GLU A 75 11.44 2.62 -13.13
C GLU A 75 11.43 1.46 -12.12
N TRP A 76 12.55 0.76 -12.00
CA TRP A 76 12.74 -0.28 -10.97
C TRP A 76 13.23 0.34 -9.68
N VAL A 77 12.61 -0.05 -8.57
CA VAL A 77 12.95 0.43 -7.24
C VAL A 77 13.05 -0.73 -6.28
N LYS A 78 13.87 -0.57 -5.23
CA LYS A 78 13.86 -1.48 -4.09
C LYS A 78 12.99 -0.89 -3.00
N VAL A 79 12.14 -1.70 -2.38
CA VAL A 79 11.55 -1.33 -1.11
C VAL A 79 12.62 -1.48 -0.03
N ARG A 80 12.80 -0.46 0.79
CA ARG A 80 13.73 -0.50 1.93
C ARG A 80 13.44 -1.64 2.88
N SER A 81 14.42 -2.00 3.69
CA SER A 81 14.23 -2.99 4.74
C SER A 81 13.19 -2.53 5.75
N LEU A 82 12.58 -3.48 6.45
CA LEU A 82 11.61 -3.17 7.51
C LEU A 82 12.23 -2.28 8.59
N THR A 83 13.49 -2.54 8.95
CA THR A 83 14.22 -1.77 9.98
C THR A 83 14.35 -0.31 9.58
N GLU A 84 14.78 -0.03 8.34
CA GLU A 84 14.90 1.33 7.83
C GLU A 84 13.56 2.04 7.75
N ILE A 85 12.51 1.35 7.28
CA ILE A 85 11.16 1.92 7.23
C ILE A 85 10.66 2.21 8.64
N ALA A 86 10.82 1.28 9.58
CA ALA A 86 10.39 1.42 10.97
C ALA A 86 11.02 2.64 11.64
N LEU A 87 12.28 2.96 11.34
CA LEU A 87 12.95 4.18 11.83
C LEU A 87 12.30 5.47 11.31
N THR A 88 11.63 5.44 10.16
CA THR A 88 10.89 6.60 9.64
C THR A 88 9.54 6.82 10.32
N LEU A 89 8.95 5.78 10.92
CA LEU A 89 7.57 5.83 11.42
C LEU A 89 7.46 6.58 12.76
N ASP A 90 6.36 7.30 12.93
CA ASP A 90 5.99 7.91 14.21
C ASP A 90 5.49 6.87 15.24
N LYS A 91 5.20 7.34 16.46
CA LYS A 91 4.67 6.51 17.56
C LYS A 91 3.35 5.78 17.23
N ASN A 92 2.67 6.15 16.16
CA ASN A 92 1.43 5.54 15.70
C ASN A 92 1.64 4.62 14.48
N GLY A 93 2.88 4.39 14.05
CA GLY A 93 3.22 3.62 12.85
C GLY A 93 2.94 4.38 11.55
N LYS A 94 2.98 5.72 11.58
CA LYS A 94 2.69 6.56 10.41
C LYS A 94 3.90 7.36 9.95
N TYR A 95 4.01 7.56 8.65
CA TYR A 95 4.92 8.54 8.05
C TYR A 95 4.14 9.62 7.32
N ARG A 96 4.31 10.89 7.75
CA ARG A 96 3.58 12.05 7.18
C ARG A 96 2.07 11.78 7.06
N GLY A 97 1.49 11.20 8.11
CA GLY A 97 0.06 10.88 8.19
C GLY A 97 -0.38 9.61 7.46
N LEU A 98 0.49 8.95 6.69
CA LEU A 98 0.19 7.66 6.06
C LEU A 98 0.60 6.50 6.95
N TYR A 99 -0.31 5.56 7.18
CA TYR A 99 -0.06 4.38 8.00
C TYR A 99 0.68 3.32 7.19
N PHE A 100 1.77 2.79 7.76
CA PHE A 100 2.46 1.62 7.21
C PHE A 100 1.69 0.37 7.65
N MET A 101 1.02 -0.28 6.69
CA MET A 101 0.21 -1.45 7.00
C MET A 101 1.12 -2.67 7.20
N PRO A 102 0.87 -3.56 8.18
CA PRO A 102 1.64 -4.79 8.38
C PRO A 102 1.74 -5.68 7.13
N GLU A 103 0.70 -5.72 6.29
CA GLU A 103 0.74 -6.43 5.00
C GLU A 103 1.85 -5.92 4.07
N MET A 104 2.30 -4.68 4.25
CA MET A 104 3.40 -4.11 3.47
C MET A 104 4.76 -4.70 3.84
N GLU A 105 4.89 -5.29 5.03
CA GLU A 105 6.14 -5.86 5.54
C GLU A 105 6.67 -6.99 4.64
N GLN A 106 5.78 -7.81 4.08
CA GLN A 106 6.18 -8.92 3.20
C GLN A 106 6.90 -8.46 1.93
N PHE A 107 6.73 -7.19 1.54
CA PHE A 107 7.35 -6.63 0.34
C PHE A 107 8.66 -5.91 0.63
N CYS A 108 9.02 -5.70 1.91
CA CYS A 108 10.27 -5.04 2.30
C CYS A 108 11.49 -5.80 1.76
N GLY A 109 12.48 -5.05 1.26
CA GLY A 109 13.69 -5.61 0.64
C GLY A 109 13.53 -6.11 -0.80
N GLY A 110 12.29 -6.24 -1.30
CA GLY A 110 12.01 -6.67 -2.67
C GLY A 110 12.25 -5.58 -3.72
N LYS A 111 12.44 -6.01 -4.97
CA LYS A 111 12.56 -5.13 -6.14
C LYS A 111 11.25 -5.14 -6.92
N TYR A 112 10.72 -3.97 -7.24
CA TYR A 112 9.47 -3.82 -7.97
C TYR A 112 9.54 -2.66 -8.95
N LYS A 113 8.66 -2.69 -9.94
CA LYS A 113 8.52 -1.63 -10.92
C LYS A 113 7.48 -0.61 -10.45
N VAL A 114 7.79 0.67 -10.60
CA VAL A 114 6.85 1.76 -10.30
C VAL A 114 5.73 1.72 -11.35
N PHE A 115 4.51 1.39 -10.91
CA PHE A 115 3.33 1.39 -11.76
C PHE A 115 2.81 2.81 -11.98
N LYS A 116 2.69 3.59 -10.88
CA LYS A 116 2.07 4.91 -10.92
C LYS A 116 2.51 5.80 -9.77
N LYS A 117 2.70 7.08 -10.05
CA LYS A 117 2.76 8.15 -9.04
C LYS A 117 1.35 8.67 -8.75
N ALA A 118 0.87 8.47 -7.53
CA ALA A 118 -0.42 8.91 -7.04
C ALA A 118 -0.29 10.29 -6.36
N GLU A 119 -0.86 11.32 -6.98
CA GLU A 119 -0.91 12.69 -6.44
C GLU A 119 -2.32 13.09 -6.00
N LYS A 120 -3.33 12.40 -6.52
CA LYS A 120 -4.74 12.61 -6.20
C LYS A 120 -5.38 11.25 -5.91
N ILE A 121 -6.29 11.22 -4.95
CA ILE A 121 -7.09 10.05 -4.59
C ILE A 121 -8.56 10.40 -4.66
N LYS A 122 -9.38 9.47 -5.17
CA LYS A 122 -10.83 9.59 -5.12
C LYS A 122 -11.32 8.86 -3.87
N MET A 123 -12.03 9.55 -3.00
CA MET A 123 -12.61 8.96 -1.79
C MET A 123 -13.77 8.05 -2.20
N GLU A 124 -13.73 6.77 -1.84
CA GLU A 124 -14.78 5.79 -2.18
C GLU A 124 -16.14 6.20 -1.60
N SER A 125 -16.17 6.72 -0.36
CA SER A 125 -17.40 7.04 0.37
C SER A 125 -18.14 8.28 -0.15
N THR A 126 -17.42 9.26 -0.69
CA THR A 126 -17.99 10.56 -1.10
C THR A 126 -17.83 10.86 -2.58
N GLY A 127 -17.00 10.10 -3.29
CA GLY A 127 -16.60 10.40 -4.67
C GLY A 127 -15.66 11.61 -4.82
N GLU A 128 -15.31 12.28 -3.73
CA GLU A 128 -14.50 13.50 -3.71
C GLU A 128 -13.06 13.20 -4.16
N LEU A 129 -12.51 14.05 -5.04
CA LEU A 129 -11.12 13.96 -5.46
C LEU A 129 -10.25 14.84 -4.55
N ARG A 130 -9.36 14.22 -3.78
CA ARG A 130 -8.43 14.91 -2.88
C ARG A 130 -7.01 14.87 -3.40
N LYS A 131 -6.33 16.03 -3.35
CA LYS A 131 -4.89 16.12 -3.61
C LYS A 131 -4.12 15.68 -2.37
N LEU A 132 -3.15 14.79 -2.56
CA LEU A 132 -2.26 14.36 -1.49
C LEU A 132 -1.21 15.45 -1.22
N LYS A 133 -0.95 15.75 0.06
CA LYS A 133 0.13 16.67 0.47
C LYS A 133 1.51 16.14 0.10
N SER A 134 1.69 14.83 0.23
CA SER A 134 2.87 14.11 -0.23
C SER A 134 2.40 13.03 -1.20
N PRO A 135 2.94 12.98 -2.42
CA PRO A 135 2.64 11.91 -3.37
C PRO A 135 2.95 10.52 -2.78
N SER A 136 2.33 9.52 -3.36
CA SER A 136 2.61 8.11 -3.09
C SER A 136 2.89 7.37 -4.38
N TYR A 137 3.52 6.21 -4.29
CA TYR A 137 3.84 5.36 -5.42
C TYR A 137 3.11 4.04 -5.30
N PHE A 138 2.60 3.56 -6.42
CA PHE A 138 2.05 2.22 -6.59
C PHE A 138 3.08 1.37 -7.32
N LEU A 139 3.28 0.15 -6.86
CA LEU A 139 4.24 -0.79 -7.41
C LEU A 139 3.48 -1.93 -8.11
N GLU A 140 4.03 -2.42 -9.22
CA GLU A 140 3.45 -3.53 -9.98
C GLU A 140 3.50 -4.83 -9.14
N GLY A 141 2.38 -5.57 -9.09
CA GLY A 141 2.31 -6.83 -8.34
C GLY A 141 2.21 -6.70 -6.82
N VAL A 142 2.23 -5.48 -6.28
CA VAL A 142 2.25 -5.21 -4.83
C VAL A 142 0.88 -4.73 -4.35
N TYR A 143 0.05 -5.69 -3.97
CA TYR A 143 -1.35 -5.46 -3.60
C TYR A 143 -1.64 -5.89 -2.16
N CYS A 144 -2.65 -5.25 -1.57
CA CYS A 144 -3.23 -5.67 -0.32
C CYS A 144 -3.91 -7.04 -0.51
N THR A 145 -3.50 -8.03 0.30
CA THR A 145 -4.11 -9.36 0.33
C THR A 145 -5.48 -9.35 1.03
N GLY A 146 -5.73 -8.33 1.85
CA GLY A 146 -6.97 -8.16 2.60
C GLY A 146 -7.09 -9.07 3.82
N GLU A 147 -6.06 -9.86 4.13
CA GLU A 147 -6.00 -10.74 5.30
C GLU A 147 -6.20 -9.93 6.59
N PHE A 148 -5.55 -8.77 6.71
CA PHE A 148 -5.69 -7.90 7.88
C PHE A 148 -6.93 -7.01 7.81
N GLN A 149 -7.65 -7.02 6.69
CA GLN A 149 -9.00 -6.44 6.55
C GLN A 149 -10.10 -7.49 6.71
N GLY A 150 -9.68 -8.68 7.16
CA GLY A 150 -10.40 -9.93 7.33
C GLY A 150 -11.20 -10.34 6.10
N GLY A 151 -10.42 -10.69 5.08
CA GLY A 151 -10.87 -11.35 3.85
C GLY A 151 -11.34 -10.38 2.78
N CYS A 152 -10.81 -9.15 2.73
CA CYS A 152 -11.18 -8.21 1.68
C CYS A 152 -10.55 -8.63 0.35
N ASP A 153 -11.34 -8.77 -0.71
CA ASP A 153 -10.93 -9.28 -2.03
C ASP A 153 -10.67 -8.18 -3.08
N ARG A 154 -10.67 -6.91 -2.66
CA ARG A 154 -10.52 -5.76 -3.56
C ARG A 154 -9.12 -5.55 -4.14
N SER A 155 -8.11 -6.25 -3.61
CA SER A 155 -6.72 -6.19 -4.07
C SER A 155 -6.19 -4.76 -4.31
N CYS A 156 -6.48 -3.85 -3.37
CA CYS A 156 -6.10 -2.44 -3.49
C CYS A 156 -4.58 -2.27 -3.53
N PHE A 157 -4.10 -1.24 -4.23
CA PHE A 157 -2.69 -0.84 -4.17
C PHE A 157 -2.28 -0.36 -2.77
N HIS A 158 -1.06 -0.71 -2.38
CA HIS A 158 -0.41 -0.08 -1.24
C HIS A 158 0.12 1.32 -1.61
N PHE A 159 -0.06 2.28 -0.72
CA PHE A 159 0.53 3.61 -0.86
C PHE A 159 1.96 3.57 -0.34
N TRP A 160 2.95 3.59 -1.23
CA TRP A 160 4.36 3.69 -0.85
C TRP A 160 4.81 5.14 -0.80
N ARG A 161 5.62 5.49 0.20
CA ARG A 161 6.29 6.80 0.28
C ARG A 161 7.62 6.72 -0.44
N GLU A 162 8.04 7.84 -1.04
CA GLU A 162 9.33 7.91 -1.73
C GLU A 162 10.48 7.54 -0.79
N GLU A 163 10.35 7.94 0.48
CA GLU A 163 11.31 7.68 1.54
C GLU A 163 11.38 6.20 1.97
N TRP A 164 10.51 5.34 1.46
CA TRP A 164 10.55 3.90 1.67
C TRP A 164 11.12 3.15 0.45
N LEU A 165 11.47 3.88 -0.61
CA LEU A 165 11.97 3.34 -1.85
C LEU A 165 13.42 3.77 -2.07
N GLU A 166 14.20 2.89 -2.66
CA GLU A 166 15.53 3.17 -3.17
C GLU A 166 15.46 3.34 -4.69
N GLY A 167 16.17 4.34 -5.21
CA GLY A 167 16.14 4.74 -6.62
C GLY A 167 16.67 3.69 -7.59
N ALA A 168 16.62 4.03 -8.88
CA ALA A 168 16.80 3.14 -10.02
C ALA A 168 17.93 2.12 -9.83
N ILE A 169 17.54 0.85 -9.69
CA ILE A 169 18.47 -0.28 -9.77
C ILE A 169 18.54 -0.67 -11.25
N GLU A 170 19.75 -0.72 -11.82
CA GLU A 170 19.96 -1.30 -13.15
C GLU A 170 19.53 -2.77 -13.14
N GLN A 171 18.80 -3.18 -14.17
CA GLN A 171 18.40 -4.58 -14.34
C GLN A 171 19.67 -5.42 -14.49
N THR A 172 19.93 -6.32 -13.55
CA THR A 172 20.95 -7.36 -13.67
C THR A 172 20.29 -8.65 -14.10
#